data_AF-A0A4Y7QAC6-F1
#
_entry.id   AF-A0A4Y7QAC6-F1
#
_cell.length_a   1.000
_cell.length_b   1.000
_cell.length_c   1.000
_cell.angle_alpha   90.00
_cell.angle_beta   90.00
_cell.angle_gamma   90.00
#
_symmetry.space_group_name_H-M   'P 1'
#
loop_
_entity.id
_entity.type
_entity.pdbx_description
1 polymer ?
#
loop_
_entity_poly.entity_id
_entity_poly.type
_entity_poly.pdbx_seq_one_letter_code
_entity_poly.pdbx_strand_id
1 'polypeptide(L)'
;MYSAPNDPGLHNPSTGPRIKLVIALLLEQHADVNVVTNNVTCFTVLMRAKFKHWDIIELLIAHGARDDLGSLNGLVLSKEEKKHISELLRTRPSKRPPRPCPCFSRRLLSDCHGKGPKAFPCHFICPCQSGVAYAKCCKKRDIAWREVWNGEQGIIEPWRKDRPVDLPLPMHTTTLLSKLRKETGRPSPPTEMLRRLTDVPLAVDQIGLPPEMPVNGMVLLEIHLNVLLERGLLDPGFVFAVKKASWNARPLGRKIPKKYATDLAQGFNKHVDEYINSGLDSRKAMEIEMASKLGPSCGALYRVCEAQGCKEQEGRRLIKLKYCQKCRMAVYCSLRCQRAHWKVHKTVCCAPFQTEQPLSSQRELQESLSQSFMEVCSILIQQIQDNEPNLIPQLFPEGIPEDYAIEEELAKEFDTLTTREILEKFGFLE
;
A
#
# COMPACT_ATOMS: atom_id res chain seq x y z
N MET A 1 -41.19 -21.40 36.93
CA MET A 1 -42.53 -21.42 36.32
C MET A 1 -42.55 -20.46 35.15
N TYR A 2 -42.45 -21.00 33.94
CA TYR A 2 -43.24 -20.68 32.74
C TYR A 2 -42.58 -21.43 31.59
N SER A 3 -43.12 -22.63 31.35
CA SER A 3 -42.76 -23.49 30.24
C SER A 3 -43.23 -22.85 28.94
N ALA A 4 -42.31 -22.63 27.99
CA ALA A 4 -42.67 -22.31 26.62
C ALA A 4 -43.02 -23.64 25.89
N PRO A 5 -44.08 -23.67 25.07
CA PRO A 5 -44.53 -24.90 24.43
C PRO A 5 -43.62 -25.30 23.26
N ASN A 6 -43.43 -26.60 23.14
CA ASN A 6 -42.95 -27.27 21.93
C ASN A 6 -43.77 -26.81 20.72
N ASP A 7 -43.10 -26.21 19.73
CA ASP A 7 -43.66 -25.98 18.40
C ASP A 7 -43.07 -27.01 17.42
N PRO A 8 -43.80 -28.11 17.09
CA PRO A 8 -43.41 -29.06 16.07
C PRO A 8 -43.94 -28.54 14.73
N GLY A 9 -43.26 -27.53 14.17
CA GLY A 9 -43.83 -26.74 13.09
C GLY A 9 -42.84 -26.09 12.14
N LEU A 10 -41.67 -26.70 11.86
CA LEU A 10 -40.88 -26.31 10.68
C LEU A 10 -41.60 -26.79 9.41
N HIS A 11 -42.61 -26.02 9.02
CA HIS A 11 -43.22 -26.09 7.71
C HIS A 11 -42.17 -25.87 6.63
N ASN A 12 -41.88 -26.97 5.93
CA ASN A 12 -41.26 -27.12 4.63
C ASN A 12 -41.29 -25.82 3.78
N PRO A 13 -40.17 -25.10 3.59
CA PRO A 13 -40.13 -24.06 2.58
C PRO A 13 -40.13 -24.76 1.23
N SER A 14 -41.20 -24.56 0.47
CA SER A 14 -41.24 -24.87 -0.96
C SER A 14 -39.88 -24.50 -1.57
N THR A 15 -39.16 -25.47 -2.12
CA THR A 15 -37.86 -25.26 -2.75
C THR A 15 -38.06 -24.47 -4.03
N GLY A 16 -38.29 -23.15 -3.92
CA GLY A 16 -38.63 -22.29 -5.05
C GLY A 16 -37.45 -22.13 -6.02
N PRO A 17 -37.69 -21.61 -7.25
CA PRO A 17 -36.66 -21.39 -8.27
C PRO A 17 -35.44 -20.61 -7.76
N ARG A 18 -35.65 -19.68 -6.83
CA ARG A 18 -34.59 -18.87 -6.23
C ARG A 18 -33.62 -19.68 -5.36
N ILE A 19 -34.11 -20.65 -4.59
CA ILE A 19 -33.25 -21.48 -3.71
C ILE A 19 -32.36 -22.38 -4.57
N LYS A 20 -32.92 -22.97 -5.64
CA LYS A 20 -32.15 -23.75 -6.61
C LYS A 20 -31.02 -22.93 -7.23
N LEU A 21 -31.33 -21.70 -7.65
CA LEU A 21 -30.35 -20.77 -8.22
C LEU A 21 -29.21 -20.46 -7.23
N VAL A 22 -29.54 -20.21 -5.96
CA VAL A 22 -28.54 -19.94 -4.92
C VAL A 22 -27.65 -21.16 -4.68
N ILE A 23 -28.23 -22.36 -4.58
CA ILE A 23 -27.46 -23.60 -4.41
C ILE A 23 -26.52 -23.81 -5.59
N ALA A 24 -27.03 -23.74 -6.82
CA ALA A 24 -26.23 -23.90 -8.03
C ALA A 24 -25.06 -22.89 -8.07
N LEU A 25 -25.35 -21.62 -7.77
CA LEU A 25 -24.33 -20.57 -7.72
C LEU A 25 -23.23 -20.87 -6.70
N LEU A 26 -23.58 -21.31 -5.49
CA LEU A 26 -22.60 -21.63 -4.45
C LEU A 26 -21.72 -22.82 -4.87
N LEU A 27 -22.32 -23.86 -5.47
CA LEU A 27 -21.59 -25.04 -5.96
C LEU A 27 -20.63 -24.67 -7.09
N GLU A 28 -21.09 -23.89 -8.06
CA GLU A 28 -20.27 -23.36 -9.16
C GLU A 28 -19.14 -22.46 -8.66
N GLN A 29 -19.39 -21.67 -7.60
CA GLN A 29 -18.38 -20.84 -6.92
C GLN A 29 -17.47 -21.62 -5.96
N HIS A 30 -17.46 -22.93 -6.09
CA HIS A 30 -16.57 -23.82 -5.38
C HIS A 30 -16.78 -23.90 -3.86
N ALA A 31 -17.99 -23.62 -3.36
CA ALA A 31 -18.33 -23.88 -1.96
C ALA A 31 -18.05 -25.35 -1.58
N ASP A 32 -17.66 -25.59 -0.33
CA ASP A 32 -17.46 -26.95 0.17
C ASP A 32 -18.82 -27.69 0.21
N VAL A 33 -18.90 -28.76 -0.56
CA VAL A 33 -20.12 -29.57 -0.73
C VAL A 33 -20.35 -30.55 0.40
N ASN A 34 -19.33 -30.76 1.25
CA ASN A 34 -19.33 -31.74 2.33
C ASN A 34 -19.43 -31.10 3.72
N VAL A 35 -19.77 -29.81 3.79
CA VAL A 35 -20.07 -29.14 5.06
C VAL A 35 -21.19 -29.89 5.78
N VAL A 36 -20.94 -30.23 7.05
CA VAL A 36 -21.89 -30.91 7.91
C VAL A 36 -22.59 -29.87 8.79
N THR A 37 -23.91 -29.91 8.83
CA THR A 37 -24.74 -29.10 9.73
C THR A 37 -25.76 -30.00 10.37
N ASN A 38 -25.89 -29.98 11.71
CA ASN A 38 -26.78 -30.89 12.45
C ASN A 38 -26.57 -32.37 12.08
N ASN A 39 -25.30 -32.80 11.95
CA ASN A 39 -24.89 -34.16 11.58
C ASN A 39 -25.38 -34.64 10.20
N VAL A 40 -25.76 -33.73 9.30
CA VAL A 40 -26.14 -34.06 7.92
C VAL A 40 -25.43 -33.14 6.92
N THR A 41 -25.12 -33.67 5.74
CA THR A 41 -24.64 -32.87 4.60
C THR A 41 -25.82 -32.42 3.74
N CYS A 42 -25.60 -31.41 2.89
CA CYS A 42 -26.60 -30.97 1.91
C CYS A 42 -27.03 -32.13 0.99
N PHE A 43 -26.07 -32.96 0.58
CA PHE A 43 -26.33 -34.17 -0.20
C PHE A 43 -27.30 -35.12 0.53
N THR A 44 -27.03 -35.45 1.79
CA THR A 44 -27.91 -36.31 2.61
C THR A 44 -29.31 -35.71 2.79
N VAL A 45 -29.42 -34.40 2.99
CA VAL A 45 -30.72 -33.71 3.13
C VAL A 45 -31.55 -33.86 1.85
N LEU A 46 -30.97 -33.60 0.67
CA LEU A 46 -31.67 -33.75 -0.60
C LEU A 46 -32.04 -35.21 -0.89
N MET A 47 -31.20 -36.14 -0.46
CA MET A 47 -31.45 -37.58 -0.56
C MET A 47 -32.59 -38.06 0.37
N ARG A 48 -32.86 -37.38 1.48
CA ARG A 48 -34.00 -37.67 2.37
C ARG A 48 -35.32 -37.06 1.90
N ALA A 49 -35.30 -36.13 0.95
CA ALA A 49 -36.51 -35.44 0.49
C ALA A 49 -37.47 -36.38 -0.26
N LYS A 50 -38.78 -36.18 -0.07
CA LYS A 50 -39.84 -36.91 -0.79
C LYS A 50 -39.78 -36.71 -2.31
N PHE A 51 -39.43 -35.49 -2.73
CA PHE A 51 -39.18 -35.14 -4.13
C PHE A 51 -37.71 -34.80 -4.30
N LYS A 52 -37.04 -35.51 -5.21
CA LYS A 52 -35.61 -35.35 -5.47
C LYS A 52 -35.36 -34.23 -6.47
N HIS A 53 -34.46 -33.31 -6.10
CA HIS A 53 -33.91 -32.30 -7.00
C HIS A 53 -32.68 -32.88 -7.68
N TRP A 54 -32.89 -33.76 -8.67
CA TRP A 54 -31.83 -34.48 -9.37
C TRP A 54 -30.80 -33.55 -10.00
N ASP A 55 -31.25 -32.43 -10.54
CA ASP A 55 -30.40 -31.34 -11.05
C ASP A 55 -29.34 -30.90 -10.03
N ILE A 56 -29.73 -30.73 -8.76
CA ILE A 56 -28.83 -30.31 -7.69
C ILE A 56 -27.99 -31.49 -7.17
N ILE A 57 -28.56 -32.69 -7.09
CA ILE A 57 -27.88 -33.90 -6.65
C ILE A 57 -26.73 -34.25 -7.61
N GLU A 58 -26.99 -34.21 -8.92
CA GLU A 58 -25.98 -34.38 -9.96
C GLU A 58 -24.87 -33.33 -9.84
N LEU A 59 -25.24 -32.06 -9.64
CA LEU A 59 -24.28 -30.98 -9.46
C LEU A 59 -23.41 -31.17 -8.22
N LEU A 60 -24.00 -31.57 -7.08
CA LEU A 60 -23.26 -31.90 -5.85
C LEU A 60 -22.25 -33.04 -6.08
N ILE A 61 -22.67 -34.12 -6.75
CA ILE A 61 -21.80 -35.26 -7.09
C ILE A 61 -20.66 -34.81 -8.00
N ALA A 62 -20.95 -34.02 -9.03
CA ALA A 62 -19.94 -33.46 -9.94
C ALA A 62 -18.93 -32.57 -9.20
N HIS A 63 -19.35 -31.90 -8.14
CA HIS A 63 -18.50 -31.06 -7.30
C HIS A 63 -17.85 -31.81 -6.11
N GLY A 64 -17.96 -33.13 -6.04
CA GLY A 64 -17.22 -33.97 -5.10
C GLY A 64 -17.95 -34.28 -3.79
N ALA A 65 -19.29 -34.32 -3.80
CA ALA A 65 -20.06 -34.79 -2.66
C ALA A 65 -19.63 -36.20 -2.27
N ARG A 66 -19.31 -36.39 -1.00
CA ARG A 66 -18.94 -37.68 -0.42
C ARG A 66 -20.19 -38.48 -0.17
N ASP A 67 -20.09 -39.74 -0.54
CA ASP A 67 -21.14 -40.71 -0.35
C ASP A 67 -20.90 -41.42 0.98
N ASP A 68 -21.40 -40.85 2.08
CA ASP A 68 -21.43 -41.56 3.34
C ASP A 68 -22.70 -42.41 3.42
N LEU A 69 -22.77 -43.44 2.55
CA LEU A 69 -23.87 -44.40 2.54
C LEU A 69 -24.04 -45.10 3.91
N GLY A 70 -22.98 -45.13 4.73
CA GLY A 70 -22.99 -45.74 6.07
C GLY A 70 -23.84 -44.98 7.09
N SER A 71 -23.96 -43.66 6.96
CA SER A 71 -24.86 -42.82 7.77
C SER A 71 -26.33 -42.82 7.28
N LEU A 72 -26.68 -43.62 6.26
CA LEU A 72 -28.02 -43.73 5.68
C LEU A 72 -28.94 -44.75 6.35
N ASN A 73 -28.65 -45.16 7.60
CA ASN A 73 -29.61 -45.92 8.39
C ASN A 73 -30.93 -45.12 8.51
N GLY A 74 -31.93 -45.49 7.70
CA GLY A 74 -33.24 -44.84 7.64
C GLY A 74 -33.65 -44.18 6.30
N LEU A 75 -32.82 -44.18 5.24
CA LEU A 75 -33.28 -43.69 3.92
C LEU A 75 -34.08 -44.76 3.16
N VAL A 76 -35.34 -44.44 2.84
CA VAL A 76 -36.16 -45.22 1.89
C VAL A 76 -35.92 -44.68 0.48
N LEU A 77 -34.90 -45.20 -0.21
CA LEU A 77 -34.69 -44.98 -1.65
C LEU A 77 -35.24 -46.16 -2.45
N SER A 78 -35.93 -45.87 -3.54
CA SER A 78 -36.37 -46.88 -4.52
C SER A 78 -35.17 -47.54 -5.21
N LYS A 79 -35.40 -48.68 -5.89
CA LYS A 79 -34.34 -49.40 -6.61
C LYS A 79 -33.78 -48.55 -7.76
N GLU A 80 -34.64 -47.79 -8.39
CA GLU A 80 -34.34 -46.90 -9.51
C GLU A 80 -33.44 -45.74 -9.06
N GLU A 81 -33.78 -45.10 -7.93
CA GLU A 81 -32.98 -44.03 -7.33
C GLU A 81 -31.56 -44.51 -6.95
N LYS A 82 -31.47 -45.69 -6.33
CA LYS A 82 -30.17 -46.29 -5.97
C LYS A 82 -29.30 -46.54 -7.20
N LYS A 83 -29.88 -47.15 -8.25
CA LYS A 83 -29.16 -47.41 -9.50
C LYS A 83 -28.66 -46.12 -10.15
N HIS A 84 -29.50 -45.08 -10.17
CA HIS A 84 -29.14 -43.80 -10.76
C HIS A 84 -27.96 -43.13 -10.03
N ILE A 85 -27.96 -43.14 -8.70
CA ILE A 85 -26.87 -42.55 -7.90
C ILE A 85 -25.58 -43.34 -8.04
N SER A 86 -25.64 -44.67 -7.99
CA SER A 86 -24.48 -45.51 -8.22
C SER A 86 -23.85 -45.22 -9.59
N GLU A 87 -24.67 -45.00 -10.62
CA GLU A 87 -24.18 -44.61 -11.94
C GLU A 87 -23.55 -43.22 -11.92
N LEU A 88 -24.20 -42.20 -11.34
CA LEU A 88 -23.65 -40.85 -11.23
C LEU A 88 -22.31 -40.82 -10.49
N LEU A 89 -22.19 -41.57 -9.40
CA LEU A 89 -20.94 -41.67 -8.63
C LEU A 89 -19.84 -42.41 -9.41
N ARG A 90 -20.21 -43.41 -10.23
CA ARG A 90 -19.29 -44.15 -11.09
C ARG A 90 -18.76 -43.29 -12.24
N THR A 91 -19.63 -42.46 -12.84
CA THR A 91 -19.28 -41.60 -13.97
C THR A 91 -18.82 -40.20 -13.56
N ARG A 92 -18.74 -39.90 -12.26
CA ARG A 92 -18.43 -38.55 -11.80
C ARG A 92 -17.04 -38.10 -12.29
N PRO A 93 -16.87 -36.81 -12.60
CA PRO A 93 -15.57 -36.25 -12.92
C PRO A 93 -14.56 -36.48 -11.78
N SER A 94 -13.32 -36.79 -12.13
CA SER A 94 -12.21 -36.90 -11.16
C SER A 94 -11.78 -35.54 -10.60
N LYS A 95 -12.09 -34.45 -11.32
CA LYS A 95 -11.82 -33.07 -10.92
C LYS A 95 -13.11 -32.27 -10.93
N ARG A 96 -13.22 -31.34 -9.98
CA ARG A 96 -14.33 -30.38 -9.90
C ARG A 96 -14.48 -29.62 -11.23
N PRO A 97 -15.71 -29.38 -11.72
CA PRO A 97 -15.94 -28.54 -12.89
C PRO A 97 -15.23 -27.17 -12.77
N PRO A 98 -14.72 -26.61 -13.89
CA PRO A 98 -14.05 -25.31 -13.88
C PRO A 98 -14.93 -24.22 -13.26
N ARG A 99 -14.34 -23.42 -12.37
CA ARG A 99 -15.05 -22.35 -11.67
C ARG A 99 -15.40 -21.20 -12.62
N PRO A 100 -16.68 -20.79 -12.73
CA PRO A 100 -17.04 -19.52 -13.36
C PRO A 100 -16.47 -18.35 -12.55
N CYS A 101 -16.05 -17.29 -13.22
CA CYS A 101 -15.43 -16.16 -12.52
C CYS A 101 -16.45 -15.44 -11.61
N PRO A 102 -16.11 -15.21 -10.32
CA PRO A 102 -17.02 -14.56 -9.37
C PRO A 102 -17.40 -13.11 -9.72
N CYS A 103 -16.78 -12.51 -10.75
CA CYS A 103 -17.21 -11.21 -11.27
C CYS A 103 -18.45 -11.29 -12.17
N PHE A 104 -19.02 -12.49 -12.37
CA PHE A 104 -20.22 -12.73 -13.18
C PHE A 104 -20.11 -12.33 -14.66
N SER A 105 -18.88 -12.23 -15.18
CA SER A 105 -18.61 -11.95 -16.60
C SER A 105 -18.99 -13.10 -17.54
N ARG A 106 -19.54 -14.21 -17.01
CA ARG A 106 -19.81 -15.48 -17.71
C ARG A 106 -18.59 -16.17 -18.29
N ARG A 107 -17.39 -15.71 -17.94
CA ARG A 107 -16.11 -16.36 -18.29
C ARG A 107 -15.69 -17.29 -17.17
N LEU A 108 -14.90 -18.31 -17.49
CA LEU A 108 -14.22 -19.11 -16.49
C LEU A 108 -13.22 -18.25 -15.70
N LEU A 109 -12.96 -18.63 -14.45
CA LEU A 109 -11.96 -17.97 -13.61
C LEU A 109 -10.60 -17.95 -14.30
N SER A 110 -10.17 -19.09 -14.86
CA SER A 110 -8.94 -19.25 -15.65
C SER A 110 -8.84 -18.30 -16.85
N ASP A 111 -9.97 -17.81 -17.35
CA ASP A 111 -10.04 -16.89 -18.50
C ASP A 111 -10.33 -15.43 -18.13
N CYS A 112 -10.45 -15.15 -16.83
CA CYS A 112 -10.78 -13.84 -16.31
C CYS A 112 -9.79 -13.40 -15.23
N HIS A 113 -10.19 -13.37 -13.95
CA HIS A 113 -9.34 -12.96 -12.83
C HIS A 113 -8.21 -13.96 -12.52
N GLY A 114 -8.31 -15.20 -12.98
CA GLY A 114 -7.24 -16.18 -12.93
C GLY A 114 -6.10 -15.91 -13.92
N LYS A 115 -6.31 -15.08 -14.96
CA LYS A 115 -5.22 -14.59 -15.83
C LYS A 115 -4.42 -13.45 -15.21
N GLY A 116 -4.90 -12.91 -14.08
CA GLY A 116 -4.25 -11.81 -13.38
C GLY A 116 -5.18 -10.62 -13.11
N PRO A 117 -4.61 -9.57 -12.50
CA PRO A 117 -5.35 -8.42 -11.97
C PRO A 117 -6.19 -7.69 -13.02
N LYS A 118 -7.37 -7.21 -12.63
CA LYS A 118 -8.27 -6.39 -13.46
C LYS A 118 -8.45 -4.99 -12.90
N ALA A 119 -8.89 -4.05 -13.72
CA ALA A 119 -9.13 -2.68 -13.28
C ALA A 119 -10.33 -2.63 -12.32
N PHE A 120 -10.17 -1.99 -11.16
CA PHE A 120 -11.26 -1.88 -10.20
C PHE A 120 -12.44 -1.05 -10.76
N PRO A 121 -13.70 -1.53 -10.66
CA PRO A 121 -14.85 -0.86 -11.25
C PRO A 121 -15.07 0.55 -10.69
N CYS A 122 -15.30 1.51 -11.58
CA CYS A 122 -15.39 2.93 -11.24
C CYS A 122 -16.59 3.30 -10.36
N HIS A 123 -17.68 2.55 -10.49
CA HIS A 123 -18.94 2.80 -9.79
C HIS A 123 -19.03 2.05 -8.45
N PHE A 124 -18.10 1.14 -8.15
CA PHE A 124 -18.05 0.46 -6.86
C PHE A 124 -17.62 1.42 -5.74
N ILE A 125 -17.98 1.09 -4.51
CA ILE A 125 -17.51 1.81 -3.33
C ILE A 125 -15.98 1.74 -3.28
N CYS A 126 -15.34 2.87 -3.00
CA CYS A 126 -13.90 2.97 -2.97
C CYS A 126 -13.31 2.11 -1.84
N PRO A 127 -12.30 1.25 -2.11
CA PRO A 127 -11.70 0.37 -1.10
C PRO A 127 -11.07 1.11 0.09
N CYS A 128 -10.76 2.40 -0.04
CA CYS A 128 -10.24 3.21 1.06
C CYS A 128 -11.26 3.53 2.18
N GLN A 129 -12.42 2.87 2.19
CA GLN A 129 -13.45 3.00 3.22
C GLN A 129 -13.98 4.43 3.40
N SER A 130 -14.04 5.21 2.31
CA SER A 130 -14.63 6.56 2.33
C SER A 130 -16.16 6.56 2.22
N GLY A 131 -16.76 5.42 1.87
CA GLY A 131 -18.19 5.32 1.52
C GLY A 131 -18.56 5.94 0.17
N VAL A 132 -17.59 6.50 -0.57
CA VAL A 132 -17.81 7.16 -1.86
C VAL A 132 -17.40 6.24 -3.01
N ALA A 133 -18.07 6.35 -4.17
CA ALA A 133 -17.68 5.64 -5.39
C ALA A 133 -16.21 5.90 -5.78
N TYR A 134 -15.50 4.84 -6.21
CA TYR A 134 -14.08 4.87 -6.56
C TYR A 134 -13.73 5.99 -7.55
N ALA A 135 -14.54 6.19 -8.60
CA ALA A 135 -14.36 7.25 -9.59
C ALA A 135 -14.29 8.66 -8.98
N LYS A 136 -15.05 8.90 -7.91
CA LYS A 136 -15.15 10.20 -7.23
C LYS A 136 -14.20 10.30 -6.02
N CYS A 137 -13.45 9.25 -5.71
CA CYS A 137 -12.58 9.14 -4.55
C CYS A 137 -11.10 8.93 -4.95
N CYS A 138 -10.51 7.76 -4.67
CA CYS A 138 -9.10 7.45 -4.97
C CYS A 138 -8.75 7.66 -6.45
N LYS A 139 -9.64 7.31 -7.39
CA LYS A 139 -9.35 7.48 -8.82
C LYS A 139 -9.10 8.94 -9.19
N LYS A 140 -9.87 9.87 -8.62
CA LYS A 140 -9.70 11.32 -8.82
C LYS A 140 -8.37 11.84 -8.25
N ARG A 141 -7.75 11.09 -7.34
CA ARG A 141 -6.45 11.37 -6.75
C ARG A 141 -5.32 10.59 -7.43
N ASP A 142 -5.53 9.97 -8.58
CA ASP A 142 -4.53 9.10 -9.24
C ASP A 142 -4.09 7.88 -8.39
N ILE A 143 -4.94 7.45 -7.43
CA ILE A 143 -4.70 6.24 -6.66
C ILE A 143 -5.47 5.11 -7.32
N ALA A 144 -4.74 4.13 -7.83
CA ALA A 144 -5.29 3.03 -8.58
C ALA A 144 -5.55 1.79 -7.73
N TRP A 145 -6.74 1.21 -7.86
CA TRP A 145 -7.09 -0.10 -7.32
C TRP A 145 -7.20 -1.14 -8.46
N ARG A 146 -6.99 -2.41 -8.11
CA ARG A 146 -7.14 -3.58 -8.98
C ARG A 146 -7.99 -4.63 -8.29
N GLU A 147 -8.78 -5.36 -9.07
CA GLU A 147 -9.42 -6.60 -8.62
C GLU A 147 -8.43 -7.75 -8.82
N VAL A 148 -8.12 -8.47 -7.75
CA VAL A 148 -7.15 -9.57 -7.73
C VAL A 148 -7.83 -10.82 -7.18
N TRP A 149 -7.57 -11.97 -7.81
CA TRP A 149 -8.06 -13.25 -7.33
C TRP A 149 -7.23 -13.73 -6.13
N ASN A 150 -7.88 -13.91 -4.97
CA ASN A 150 -7.29 -14.59 -3.83
C ASN A 150 -7.66 -16.08 -3.90
N GLY A 151 -6.70 -16.92 -4.30
CA GLY A 151 -6.91 -18.36 -4.45
C GLY A 151 -7.15 -19.10 -3.14
N GLU A 152 -6.57 -18.62 -2.03
CA GLU A 152 -6.71 -19.24 -0.71
C GLU A 152 -8.12 -19.02 -0.16
N GLN A 153 -8.63 -17.79 -0.28
CA GLN A 153 -9.96 -17.42 0.23
C GLN A 153 -11.08 -17.68 -0.78
N GLY A 154 -10.73 -17.90 -2.05
CA GLY A 154 -11.72 -18.12 -3.10
C GLY A 154 -12.56 -16.87 -3.40
N ILE A 155 -11.99 -15.66 -3.27
CA ILE A 155 -12.69 -14.39 -3.50
C ILE A 155 -11.88 -13.43 -4.40
N ILE A 156 -12.55 -12.43 -4.95
CA ILE A 156 -11.91 -11.29 -5.63
C ILE A 156 -11.75 -10.17 -4.61
N GLU A 157 -10.53 -9.68 -4.45
CA GLU A 157 -10.19 -8.63 -3.49
C GLU A 157 -9.68 -7.36 -4.17
N PRO A 158 -9.92 -6.18 -3.57
CA PRO A 158 -9.31 -4.93 -4.01
C PRO A 158 -7.86 -4.83 -3.53
N TRP A 159 -6.92 -4.68 -4.46
CA TRP A 159 -5.52 -4.44 -4.18
C TRP A 159 -5.13 -3.05 -4.66
N ARG A 160 -4.37 -2.32 -3.84
CA ARG A 160 -3.84 -1.00 -4.15
C ARG A 160 -2.62 -1.16 -5.03
N LYS A 161 -2.52 -0.31 -6.04
CA LYS A 161 -1.33 -0.17 -6.86
C LYS A 161 -0.44 0.90 -6.23
N ASP A 162 0.60 0.46 -5.56
CA ASP A 162 1.57 1.34 -4.91
C ASP A 162 2.70 1.68 -5.88
N ARG A 163 3.17 2.92 -5.77
CA ARG A 163 4.40 3.40 -6.41
C ARG A 163 5.43 3.62 -5.30
N PRO A 164 6.70 3.29 -5.53
CA PRO A 164 7.79 3.69 -4.65
C PRO A 164 7.77 5.19 -4.40
N VAL A 165 8.27 5.59 -3.23
CA VAL A 165 8.50 7.00 -2.92
C VAL A 165 9.99 7.19 -2.81
N ASP A 166 10.59 7.56 -3.92
CA ASP A 166 12.03 7.77 -4.00
C ASP A 166 12.42 9.06 -3.29
N LEU A 167 13.64 9.06 -2.74
CA LEU A 167 14.31 10.29 -2.36
C LEU A 167 14.49 11.21 -3.60
N PRO A 168 14.52 12.53 -3.43
CA PRO A 168 14.79 13.47 -4.51
C PRO A 168 16.27 13.40 -4.95
N LEU A 169 16.62 12.31 -5.61
CA LEU A 169 17.95 12.06 -6.15
C LEU A 169 18.04 12.57 -7.61
N PRO A 170 19.24 12.93 -8.10
CA PRO A 170 19.46 13.21 -9.52
C PRO A 170 18.98 12.09 -10.42
N MET A 171 18.54 12.45 -11.63
CA MET A 171 17.84 11.55 -12.56
C MET A 171 18.64 10.28 -12.91
N HIS A 172 19.96 10.32 -12.79
CA HIS A 172 20.87 9.24 -13.19
C HIS A 172 21.21 8.27 -12.05
N THR A 173 20.81 8.56 -10.81
CA THR A 173 21.24 7.82 -9.60
C THR A 173 20.89 6.33 -9.65
N THR A 174 19.67 5.97 -10.07
CA THR A 174 19.27 4.56 -10.16
C THR A 174 20.07 3.81 -11.23
N THR A 175 20.30 4.45 -12.38
CA THR A 175 21.11 3.85 -13.47
C THR A 175 22.56 3.67 -13.04
N LEU A 176 23.10 4.63 -12.29
CA LEU A 176 24.43 4.59 -11.69
C LEU A 176 24.58 3.35 -10.79
N LEU A 177 23.69 3.17 -9.81
CA LEU A 177 23.77 2.05 -8.86
C LEU A 177 23.68 0.68 -9.53
N SER A 178 22.77 0.52 -10.50
CA SER A 178 22.65 -0.73 -11.24
C SER A 178 23.94 -1.07 -12.00
N LYS A 179 24.62 -0.07 -12.56
CA LYS A 179 25.91 -0.23 -13.25
C LYS A 179 27.04 -0.58 -12.29
N LEU A 180 27.16 0.14 -11.17
CA LEU A 180 28.22 -0.06 -10.17
C LEU A 180 28.24 -1.48 -9.60
N ARG A 181 27.07 -2.11 -9.41
CA ARG A 181 26.97 -3.43 -8.79
C ARG A 181 27.33 -4.61 -9.71
N LYS A 182 27.70 -4.37 -10.98
CA LYS A 182 27.86 -5.40 -12.03
C LYS A 182 26.62 -6.34 -12.13
N GLU A 183 25.44 -5.92 -11.63
CA GLU A 183 24.18 -6.68 -11.70
C GLU A 183 23.54 -6.51 -13.09
N THR A 184 24.30 -6.88 -14.13
CA THR A 184 23.71 -7.07 -15.46
C THR A 184 22.83 -8.31 -15.40
N GLY A 185 21.51 -8.11 -15.30
CA GLY A 185 20.53 -9.21 -15.39
C GLY A 185 19.63 -9.43 -14.16
N ARG A 186 19.75 -8.66 -13.07
CA ARG A 186 18.64 -8.61 -12.11
C ARG A 186 17.48 -7.81 -12.72
N PRO A 187 16.24 -8.32 -12.65
CA PRO A 187 15.10 -7.55 -13.14
C PRO A 187 15.05 -6.24 -12.36
N SER A 188 14.90 -5.11 -13.08
CA SER A 188 14.68 -3.82 -12.46
C SER A 188 13.56 -3.94 -11.42
N PRO A 189 13.68 -3.28 -10.27
CA PRO A 189 12.64 -3.33 -9.26
C PRO A 189 11.31 -2.97 -9.89
N PRO A 190 10.23 -3.71 -9.58
CA PRO A 190 8.94 -3.41 -10.15
C PRO A 190 8.57 -1.96 -9.82
N THR A 191 8.42 -1.14 -10.86
CA THR A 191 8.06 0.29 -10.74
C THR A 191 6.72 0.48 -10.02
N GLU A 192 5.92 -0.59 -9.94
CA GLU A 192 4.60 -0.62 -9.36
C GLU A 192 4.38 -1.98 -8.67
N MET A 193 3.89 -1.96 -7.43
CA MET A 193 3.57 -3.19 -6.69
C MET A 193 2.09 -3.22 -6.31
N LEU A 194 1.51 -4.40 -6.30
CA LEU A 194 0.16 -4.60 -5.78
C LEU A 194 0.23 -4.97 -4.30
N ARG A 195 -0.45 -4.20 -3.46
CA ARG A 195 -0.56 -4.42 -2.02
C ARG A 195 -2.02 -4.57 -1.60
N ARG A 196 -2.32 -5.43 -0.64
CA ARG A 196 -3.65 -5.57 -0.06
C ARG A 196 -4.05 -4.30 0.67
N LEU A 197 -5.34 -4.19 1.01
CA LEU A 197 -5.85 -3.07 1.79
C LEU A 197 -5.20 -2.99 3.19
N THR A 198 -4.90 -4.15 3.80
CA THR A 198 -4.30 -4.29 5.12
C THR A 198 -2.80 -4.03 5.14
N ASP A 199 -2.14 -4.07 3.99
CA ASP A 199 -0.69 -3.95 3.91
C ASP A 199 -0.29 -2.48 4.08
N VAL A 200 0.78 -2.25 4.83
CA VAL A 200 1.42 -0.94 4.97
C VAL A 200 1.81 -0.43 3.57
N PRO A 201 1.44 0.80 3.18
CA PRO A 201 1.85 1.34 1.88
C PRO A 201 3.36 1.45 1.74
N LEU A 202 3.87 1.22 0.53
CA LEU A 202 5.30 1.40 0.22
C LEU A 202 5.80 2.79 0.61
N ALA A 203 4.96 3.81 0.41
CA ALA A 203 5.28 5.19 0.74
C ALA A 203 5.61 5.46 2.23
N VAL A 204 5.19 4.54 3.12
CA VAL A 204 5.34 4.62 4.57
C VAL A 204 6.44 3.67 5.05
N ASP A 205 6.43 2.45 4.51
CA ASP A 205 7.37 1.37 4.81
C ASP A 205 8.79 1.66 4.27
N GLN A 206 8.88 2.45 3.19
CA GLN A 206 10.14 2.82 2.57
C GLN A 206 10.55 4.24 2.96
N ILE A 207 11.85 4.42 3.14
CA ILE A 207 12.50 5.73 3.23
C ILE A 207 12.73 6.32 1.84
N GLY A 208 12.57 5.52 0.79
CA GLY A 208 12.84 5.92 -0.59
C GLY A 208 14.25 5.64 -1.05
N LEU A 209 14.94 4.74 -0.35
CA LEU A 209 16.21 4.19 -0.82
C LEU A 209 15.94 3.26 -2.01
N PRO A 210 16.79 3.30 -3.05
CA PRO A 210 16.77 2.32 -4.11
C PRO A 210 16.92 0.90 -3.52
N PRO A 211 16.13 -0.09 -3.95
CA PRO A 211 16.16 -1.45 -3.42
C PRO A 211 17.48 -2.19 -3.70
N GLU A 212 18.30 -1.67 -4.61
CA GLU A 212 19.66 -2.12 -4.84
C GLU A 212 20.56 -1.88 -3.61
N MET A 213 20.15 -1.00 -2.69
CA MET A 213 20.88 -0.72 -1.46
C MET A 213 20.60 -1.77 -0.39
N PRO A 214 21.65 -2.46 0.13
CA PRO A 214 21.50 -3.47 1.19
C PRO A 214 21.27 -2.85 2.59
N VAL A 215 20.84 -1.59 2.66
CA VAL A 215 20.76 -0.82 3.91
C VAL A 215 19.41 -1.02 4.56
N ASN A 216 19.41 -1.31 5.86
CA ASN A 216 18.19 -1.16 6.65
C ASN A 216 17.88 0.34 6.76
N GLY A 217 16.94 0.81 5.93
CA GLY A 217 16.56 2.22 5.88
C GLY A 217 16.27 2.80 7.28
N MET A 218 15.60 2.05 8.15
CA MET A 218 15.24 2.56 9.48
C MET A 218 16.45 2.88 10.36
N VAL A 219 17.56 2.15 10.22
CA VAL A 219 18.82 2.47 10.92
C VAL A 219 19.40 3.77 10.39
N LEU A 220 19.41 3.95 9.07
CA LEU A 220 19.88 5.20 8.44
C LEU A 220 19.04 6.39 8.90
N LEU A 221 17.72 6.24 8.97
CA LEU A 221 16.82 7.26 9.49
C LEU A 221 17.23 7.73 10.87
N GLU A 222 17.50 6.79 11.77
CA GLU A 222 17.84 7.08 13.17
C GLU A 222 19.17 7.84 13.30
N ILE A 223 20.19 7.45 12.52
CA ILE A 223 21.49 8.15 12.49
C ILE A 223 21.27 9.60 12.07
N HIS A 224 20.60 9.84 10.94
CA HIS A 224 20.33 11.18 10.44
C HIS A 224 19.49 12.02 11.41
N LEU A 225 18.50 11.42 12.08
CA LEU A 225 17.70 12.12 13.09
C LEU A 225 18.57 12.64 14.25
N ASN A 226 19.51 11.83 14.74
CA ASN A 226 20.38 12.23 15.85
C ASN A 226 21.35 13.34 15.44
N VAL A 227 22.06 13.14 14.33
CA VAL A 227 23.05 14.10 13.81
C VAL A 227 22.41 15.46 13.55
N LEU A 228 21.27 15.48 12.85
CA LEU A 228 20.62 16.74 12.49
C LEU A 228 19.96 17.42 13.70
N LEU A 229 19.54 16.64 14.71
CA LEU A 229 19.05 17.19 15.98
C LEU A 229 20.19 17.88 16.75
N GLU A 230 21.36 17.25 16.86
CA GLU A 230 22.54 17.82 17.53
C GLU A 230 23.01 19.11 16.84
N ARG A 231 22.90 19.17 15.51
CA ARG A 231 23.19 20.38 14.71
C ARG A 231 22.09 21.46 14.79
N GLY A 232 20.98 21.20 15.48
CA GLY A 232 19.86 22.13 15.60
C GLY A 232 19.06 22.34 14.31
N LEU A 233 19.18 21.43 13.34
CA LEU A 233 18.48 21.50 12.05
C LEU A 233 17.09 20.86 12.10
N LEU A 234 16.87 19.93 13.04
CA LEU A 234 15.55 19.32 13.28
C LEU A 234 14.92 19.85 14.55
N ASP A 235 13.59 19.95 14.51
CA ASP A 235 12.78 20.27 15.68
C ASP A 235 12.74 19.06 16.63
N PRO A 236 13.05 19.24 17.94
CA PRO A 236 13.05 18.14 18.90
C PRO A 236 11.71 17.40 19.02
N GLY A 237 10.58 18.12 18.93
CA GLY A 237 9.25 17.52 18.96
C GLY A 237 8.95 16.68 17.72
N PHE A 238 9.46 17.10 16.56
CA PHE A 238 9.40 16.30 15.33
C PHE A 238 10.22 15.02 15.48
N VAL A 239 11.47 15.10 15.95
CA VAL A 239 12.35 13.94 16.13
C VAL A 239 11.74 12.93 17.12
N PHE A 240 11.22 13.41 18.24
CA PHE A 240 10.51 12.57 19.22
C PHE A 240 9.36 11.79 18.56
N ALA A 241 8.51 12.48 17.79
CA ALA A 241 7.37 11.87 17.13
C ALA A 241 7.77 10.88 16.03
N VAL A 242 8.82 11.15 15.25
CA VAL A 242 9.34 10.20 14.24
C VAL A 242 9.82 8.92 14.91
N LYS A 243 10.61 9.02 15.99
CA LYS A 243 11.13 7.85 16.72
C LYS A 243 10.01 7.00 17.33
N LYS A 244 8.92 7.63 17.79
CA LYS A 244 7.74 6.92 18.33
C LYS A 244 6.89 6.27 17.24
N ALA A 245 6.69 6.97 16.13
CA ALA A 245 5.85 6.51 15.04
C ALA A 245 6.54 5.44 14.17
N SER A 246 7.87 5.37 14.21
CA SER A 246 8.69 4.38 13.49
C SER A 246 8.47 4.37 11.98
N TRP A 247 8.32 5.55 11.36
CA TRP A 247 8.28 5.70 9.90
C TRP A 247 8.87 7.04 9.45
N ASN A 248 9.32 7.13 8.21
CA ASN A 248 9.85 8.38 7.64
C ASN A 248 8.71 9.37 7.35
N ALA A 249 8.46 10.27 8.31
CA ALA A 249 7.38 11.24 8.26
C ALA A 249 7.59 12.31 7.18
N ARG A 250 7.05 12.09 5.98
CA ARG A 250 7.16 13.00 4.82
C ARG A 250 5.82 13.34 4.17
N PRO A 251 5.72 14.42 3.38
CA PRO A 251 4.55 14.66 2.55
C PRO A 251 4.28 13.50 1.58
N LEU A 252 3.07 12.94 1.65
CA LEU A 252 2.70 11.76 0.85
C LEU A 252 1.91 12.13 -0.40
N GLY A 253 1.51 13.40 -0.55
CA GLY A 253 0.81 13.88 -1.73
C GLY A 253 -0.44 13.05 -2.03
N ARG A 254 -0.51 12.58 -3.28
CA ARG A 254 -1.61 11.74 -3.76
C ARG A 254 -1.24 10.26 -3.86
N LYS A 255 -0.15 9.84 -3.23
CA LYS A 255 0.39 8.48 -3.36
C LYS A 255 -0.39 7.44 -2.56
N ILE A 256 -1.07 7.87 -1.50
CA ILE A 256 -1.89 6.99 -0.66
C ILE A 256 -3.31 7.56 -0.43
N PRO A 257 -4.29 6.71 -0.05
CA PRO A 257 -5.65 7.18 0.22
C PRO A 257 -5.70 8.27 1.28
N LYS A 258 -6.58 9.26 1.07
CA LYS A 258 -6.69 10.43 1.96
C LYS A 258 -6.92 10.05 3.42
N LYS A 259 -7.83 9.09 3.64
CA LYS A 259 -8.20 8.61 4.98
C LYS A 259 -6.97 8.06 5.69
N TYR A 260 -6.26 7.14 5.04
CA TYR A 260 -5.02 6.56 5.55
C TYR A 260 -3.96 7.63 5.90
N ALA A 261 -3.73 8.60 5.00
CA ALA A 261 -2.79 9.70 5.28
C ALA A 261 -3.23 10.58 6.47
N THR A 262 -4.54 10.76 6.65
CA THR A 262 -5.11 11.49 7.79
C THR A 262 -4.88 10.73 9.09
N ASP A 263 -5.12 9.41 9.08
CA ASP A 263 -4.94 8.55 10.25
C ASP A 263 -3.46 8.51 10.68
N LEU A 264 -2.52 8.43 9.71
CA LEU A 264 -1.07 8.55 9.98
C LEU A 264 -0.70 9.88 10.62
N ALA A 265 -1.17 10.99 10.04
CA ALA A 265 -0.87 12.31 10.57
C ALA A 265 -1.44 12.51 11.99
N GLN A 266 -2.63 11.97 12.28
CA GLN A 266 -3.21 12.00 13.61
C GLN A 266 -2.40 11.17 14.63
N GLY A 267 -1.99 9.95 14.25
CA GLY A 267 -1.13 9.12 15.10
C GLY A 267 0.21 9.81 15.40
N PHE A 268 0.84 10.39 14.37
CA PHE A 268 2.07 11.18 14.53
C PHE A 268 1.87 12.39 15.46
N ASN A 269 0.80 13.17 15.23
CA ASN A 269 0.52 14.36 16.02
C ASN A 269 0.24 14.05 17.49
N LYS A 270 -0.33 12.87 17.79
CA LYS A 270 -0.49 12.43 19.18
C LYS A 270 0.86 12.31 19.89
N HIS A 271 1.92 11.85 19.21
CA HIS A 271 3.26 11.81 19.79
C HIS A 271 3.86 13.22 19.96
N VAL A 272 3.52 14.16 19.08
CA VAL A 272 3.89 15.58 19.28
C VAL A 272 3.18 16.14 20.53
N ASP A 273 1.89 15.80 20.73
CA ASP A 273 1.14 16.19 21.93
C ASP A 273 1.75 15.58 23.20
N GLU A 274 2.18 14.31 23.15
CA GLU A 274 2.92 13.66 24.24
C GLU A 274 4.22 14.41 24.56
N TYR A 275 4.97 14.85 23.54
CA TYR A 275 6.18 15.66 23.73
C TYR A 275 5.87 17.01 24.39
N ILE A 276 4.85 17.73 23.92
CA ILE A 276 4.43 19.01 24.51
C ILE A 276 4.04 18.82 25.98
N ASN A 277 3.25 17.79 26.28
CA ASN A 277 2.78 17.50 27.63
C ASN A 277 3.89 17.03 28.58
N SER A 278 5.02 16.56 28.06
CA SER A 278 6.16 16.16 28.88
C SER A 278 6.87 17.33 29.58
N GLY A 279 6.68 18.56 29.08
CA GLY A 279 7.34 19.76 29.62
C GLY A 279 8.85 19.81 29.39
N LEU A 280 9.40 18.92 28.55
CA LEU A 280 10.84 18.90 28.20
C LEU A 280 11.28 20.11 27.38
N ASP A 281 10.34 20.74 26.66
CA ASP A 281 10.58 21.93 25.83
C ASP A 281 10.03 23.18 26.51
N SER A 282 10.85 24.23 26.58
CA SER A 282 10.48 25.51 27.18
C SER A 282 9.67 26.41 26.25
N ARG A 283 9.63 26.11 24.94
CA ARG A 283 8.84 26.86 23.96
C ARG A 283 7.35 26.72 24.25
N LYS A 284 6.58 27.69 23.77
CA LYS A 284 5.11 27.61 23.87
C LYS A 284 4.60 26.45 23.02
N ALA A 285 3.59 25.73 23.51
CA ALA A 285 2.96 24.62 22.79
C ALA A 285 2.67 24.94 21.32
N MET A 286 2.08 26.11 21.04
CA MET A 286 1.77 26.56 19.68
C MET A 286 3.01 26.62 18.75
N GLU A 287 4.18 26.98 19.27
CA GLU A 287 5.41 27.05 18.47
C GLU A 287 5.91 25.66 18.08
N ILE A 288 5.83 24.71 19.02
CA ILE A 288 6.14 23.30 18.79
C ILE A 288 5.13 22.72 17.79
N GLU A 289 3.83 22.97 17.96
CA GLU A 289 2.82 22.51 17.03
C GLU A 289 3.06 22.96 15.60
N MET A 290 3.43 24.24 15.41
CA MET A 290 3.73 24.81 14.10
C MET A 290 4.98 24.18 13.47
N ALA A 291 5.96 23.78 14.28
CA ALA A 291 7.21 23.21 13.82
C ALA A 291 7.11 21.69 13.54
N SER A 292 6.25 20.96 14.26
CA SER A 292 6.28 19.49 14.28
C SER A 292 4.99 18.82 13.80
N LYS A 293 3.81 19.47 13.82
CA LYS A 293 2.55 18.77 13.48
C LYS A 293 2.31 18.62 11.98
N LEU A 294 1.73 17.49 11.62
CA LEU A 294 1.39 17.08 10.25
C LEU A 294 -0.10 17.33 9.92
N GLY A 295 -0.35 17.73 8.68
CA GLY A 295 -1.68 17.85 8.09
C GLY A 295 -2.18 16.55 7.45
N PRO A 296 -3.41 16.52 6.89
CA PRO A 296 -4.07 15.31 6.37
C PRO A 296 -3.40 14.55 5.21
N SER A 297 -2.30 15.07 4.67
CA SER A 297 -1.47 14.41 3.64
C SER A 297 0.00 14.30 4.10
N CYS A 298 0.24 14.38 5.41
CA CYS A 298 1.55 14.30 6.05
C CYS A 298 2.55 15.42 5.66
N GLY A 299 2.10 16.54 5.10
CA GLY A 299 2.87 17.80 5.05
C GLY A 299 2.63 18.64 6.30
N ALA A 300 3.11 19.88 6.32
CA ALA A 300 2.93 20.80 7.43
C ALA A 300 1.44 21.03 7.76
N LEU A 301 1.08 20.94 9.05
CA LEU A 301 -0.26 21.29 9.52
C LEU A 301 -0.51 22.80 9.39
N TYR A 302 0.48 23.60 9.81
CA TYR A 302 0.44 25.06 9.78
C TYR A 302 1.33 25.60 8.65
N ARG A 303 0.72 25.85 7.50
CA ARG A 303 1.45 26.15 6.27
C ARG A 303 1.87 27.61 6.19
N VAL A 304 2.95 27.87 5.46
CA VAL A 304 3.44 29.20 5.09
C VAL A 304 3.10 29.52 3.65
N CYS A 305 2.95 30.81 3.34
CA CYS A 305 2.73 31.26 1.97
C CYS A 305 3.89 30.84 1.05
N GLU A 306 3.58 30.22 -0.10
CA GLU A 306 4.60 29.72 -1.05
C GLU A 306 5.29 30.84 -1.86
N ALA A 307 4.83 32.09 -1.73
CA ALA A 307 5.46 33.20 -2.45
C ALA A 307 6.80 33.56 -1.83
N GLN A 308 7.84 33.61 -2.67
CA GLN A 308 9.18 34.01 -2.27
C GLN A 308 9.17 35.34 -1.51
N GLY A 309 9.82 35.36 -0.34
CA GLY A 309 9.91 36.51 0.55
C GLY A 309 8.66 36.78 1.43
N CYS A 310 7.57 36.02 1.27
CA CYS A 310 6.39 36.15 2.12
C CYS A 310 6.51 35.28 3.38
N LYS A 311 6.28 35.87 4.56
CA LYS A 311 6.39 35.18 5.86
C LYS A 311 5.04 34.89 6.53
N GLU A 312 3.93 35.10 5.81
CA GLU A 312 2.58 34.80 6.29
C GLU A 312 2.38 33.30 6.54
N GLN A 313 1.86 32.95 7.72
CA GLN A 313 1.68 31.58 8.19
C GLN A 313 0.31 31.36 8.84
N GLU A 314 -0.25 30.17 8.66
CA GLU A 314 -1.47 29.73 9.35
C GLU A 314 -1.26 29.64 10.88
N GLY A 315 -2.32 29.87 11.66
CA GLY A 315 -2.29 29.76 13.12
C GLY A 315 -2.13 31.11 13.84
N ARG A 316 -0.96 31.76 13.75
CA ARG A 316 -0.62 32.95 14.57
C ARG A 316 -1.54 34.16 14.38
N ARG A 317 -2.01 34.40 13.16
CA ARG A 317 -2.82 35.58 12.78
C ARG A 317 -3.81 35.25 11.66
N LEU A 318 -3.41 34.39 10.73
CA LEU A 318 -4.24 33.92 9.64
C LEU A 318 -4.82 32.56 9.99
N ILE A 319 -6.16 32.47 9.99
CA ILE A 319 -6.84 31.20 10.23
C ILE A 319 -6.53 30.20 9.11
N LYS A 320 -6.50 30.66 7.85
CA LYS A 320 -6.28 29.78 6.70
C LYS A 320 -5.77 30.51 5.46
N LEU A 321 -4.78 29.92 4.80
CA LEU A 321 -4.29 30.36 3.50
C LEU A 321 -5.24 29.88 2.38
N LYS A 322 -5.24 30.63 1.27
CA LYS A 322 -5.95 30.27 0.04
C LYS A 322 -5.15 29.21 -0.71
N TYR A 323 -5.83 28.32 -1.43
CA TYR A 323 -5.19 27.26 -2.22
C TYR A 323 -5.23 27.56 -3.71
N CYS A 324 -4.24 27.03 -4.45
CA CYS A 324 -4.31 26.96 -5.90
C CYS A 324 -5.56 26.17 -6.32
N GLN A 325 -6.43 26.76 -7.14
CA GLN A 325 -7.71 26.15 -7.52
C GLN A 325 -7.55 24.86 -8.35
N LYS A 326 -6.43 24.71 -9.06
CA LYS A 326 -6.13 23.53 -9.89
C LYS A 326 -5.63 22.37 -9.03
N CYS A 327 -4.46 22.51 -8.39
CA CYS A 327 -3.84 21.41 -7.65
C CYS A 327 -4.40 21.22 -6.24
N ARG A 328 -4.87 22.32 -5.60
CA ARG A 328 -5.30 22.40 -4.20
C ARG A 328 -4.22 22.04 -3.16
N MET A 329 -2.94 22.12 -3.55
CA MET A 329 -1.79 21.76 -2.70
C MET A 329 -0.98 23.00 -2.30
N ALA A 330 -0.56 23.82 -3.27
CA ALA A 330 0.14 25.08 -2.99
C ALA A 330 -0.80 26.12 -2.35
N VAL A 331 -0.27 26.86 -1.38
CA VAL A 331 -1.02 27.82 -0.56
C VAL A 331 -0.46 29.23 -0.58
N TYR A 332 -1.34 30.22 -0.45
CA TYR A 332 -1.01 31.64 -0.59
C TYR A 332 -1.86 32.50 0.35
N CYS A 333 -1.30 33.56 0.90
CA CYS A 333 -2.06 34.53 1.68
C CYS A 333 -2.95 35.41 0.78
N SER A 334 -2.56 35.61 -0.48
CA SER A 334 -3.25 36.49 -1.42
C SER A 334 -3.11 36.04 -2.88
N LEU A 335 -3.97 36.56 -3.75
CA LEU A 335 -3.87 36.36 -5.21
C LEU A 335 -2.57 36.96 -5.78
N ARG A 336 -2.07 38.05 -5.17
CA ARG A 336 -0.79 38.67 -5.54
C ARG A 336 0.37 37.69 -5.33
N CYS A 337 0.42 37.05 -4.16
CA CYS A 337 1.42 36.02 -3.85
C CYS A 337 1.32 34.82 -4.80
N GLN A 338 0.10 34.37 -5.12
CA GLN A 338 -0.09 33.30 -6.10
C GLN A 338 0.46 33.68 -7.49
N ARG A 339 0.18 34.90 -7.97
CA ARG A 339 0.68 35.38 -9.28
C ARG A 339 2.21 35.50 -9.29
N ALA A 340 2.80 35.98 -8.21
CA ALA A 340 4.26 36.09 -8.06
C ALA A 340 4.94 34.71 -8.14
N HIS A 341 4.41 33.72 -7.42
CA HIS A 341 4.96 32.36 -7.41
C HIS A 341 4.64 31.54 -8.68
N TRP A 342 3.65 31.97 -9.49
CA TRP A 342 3.16 31.17 -10.62
C TRP A 342 4.24 30.75 -11.62
N LYS A 343 5.28 31.58 -11.83
CA LYS A 343 6.39 31.27 -12.74
C LYS A 343 7.10 29.96 -12.38
N VAL A 344 7.22 29.67 -11.09
CA VAL A 344 7.81 28.44 -10.56
C VAL A 344 6.73 27.37 -10.43
N HIS A 345 5.60 27.68 -9.79
CA HIS A 345 4.57 26.68 -9.51
C HIS A 345 3.98 26.01 -10.75
N LYS A 346 3.90 26.70 -11.89
CA LYS A 346 3.29 26.17 -13.12
C LYS A 346 3.97 24.89 -13.64
N THR A 347 5.26 24.69 -13.35
CA THR A 347 6.02 23.51 -13.82
C THR A 347 5.68 22.26 -13.03
N VAL A 348 5.22 22.42 -11.77
CA VAL A 348 4.90 21.31 -10.86
C VAL A 348 3.39 21.19 -10.58
N CYS A 349 2.58 22.15 -10.98
CA CYS A 349 1.14 22.16 -10.70
C CYS A 349 0.43 20.96 -11.34
N CYS A 350 -0.18 20.13 -10.49
CA CYS A 350 -0.84 18.87 -10.85
C CYS A 350 0.10 17.77 -11.36
N ALA A 351 1.42 17.93 -11.19
CA ALA A 351 2.37 16.88 -11.50
C ALA A 351 2.19 15.67 -10.56
N PRO A 352 2.43 14.43 -11.02
CA PRO A 352 2.30 13.23 -10.17
C PRO A 352 3.19 13.24 -8.93
N PHE A 353 4.35 13.90 -9.03
CA PHE A 353 5.32 14.05 -7.95
C PHE A 353 5.06 15.26 -7.04
N GLN A 354 4.06 16.10 -7.34
CA GLN A 354 3.73 17.24 -6.50
C GLN A 354 3.24 16.75 -5.12
N THR A 355 3.78 17.33 -4.06
CA THR A 355 3.38 17.08 -2.66
C THR A 355 2.90 18.36 -1.97
N GLU A 356 2.31 18.22 -0.79
CA GLU A 356 2.03 19.34 0.11
C GLU A 356 3.33 19.92 0.66
N GLN A 357 3.27 21.18 1.11
CA GLN A 357 4.40 21.84 1.74
C GLN A 357 4.92 21.03 2.94
N PRO A 358 6.21 20.65 2.97
CA PRO A 358 6.82 19.96 4.10
C PRO A 358 7.02 20.90 5.29
N LEU A 359 7.11 20.35 6.51
CA LEU A 359 7.76 21.04 7.63
C LEU A 359 9.24 21.27 7.33
N SER A 360 9.88 22.21 8.04
CA SER A 360 11.33 22.43 7.92
C SER A 360 12.09 21.14 8.18
N SER A 361 11.82 20.47 9.30
CA SER A 361 12.49 19.21 9.66
C SER A 361 12.25 18.07 8.67
N GLN A 362 11.09 18.05 7.98
CA GLN A 362 10.85 17.07 6.91
C GLN A 362 11.74 17.34 5.69
N ARG A 363 11.94 18.61 5.35
CA ARG A 363 12.81 19.02 4.23
C ARG A 363 14.26 18.71 4.53
N GLU A 364 14.78 19.19 5.67
CA GLU A 364 16.17 18.98 6.09
C GLU A 364 16.52 17.49 6.16
N LEU A 365 15.62 16.68 6.72
CA LEU A 365 15.84 15.23 6.79
C LEU A 365 15.89 14.58 5.40
N GLN A 366 15.00 14.97 4.48
CA GLN A 366 15.01 14.44 3.11
C GLN A 366 16.24 14.86 2.33
N GLU A 367 16.65 16.12 2.45
CA GLU A 367 17.85 16.65 1.79
C GLU A 367 19.09 15.97 2.33
N SER A 368 19.22 15.82 3.65
CA SER A 368 20.34 15.10 4.28
C SER A 368 20.40 13.63 3.86
N LEU A 369 19.28 12.92 3.85
CA LEU A 369 19.22 11.52 3.36
C LEU A 369 19.63 11.42 1.89
N SER A 370 19.23 12.38 1.06
CA SER A 370 19.58 12.41 -0.37
C SER A 370 21.07 12.73 -0.55
N GLN A 371 21.60 13.66 0.24
CA GLN A 371 22.99 14.10 0.17
C GLN A 371 23.96 12.98 0.59
N SER A 372 23.72 12.32 1.73
CA SER A 372 24.55 11.18 2.13
C SER A 372 24.47 10.03 1.13
N PHE A 373 23.35 9.90 0.41
CA PHE A 373 23.24 8.93 -0.68
C PHE A 373 24.16 9.28 -1.87
N MET A 374 24.14 10.55 -2.28
CA MET A 374 25.00 11.07 -3.33
C MET A 374 26.47 10.89 -2.97
N GLU A 375 26.84 11.19 -1.72
CA GLU A 375 28.21 11.02 -1.21
C GLU A 375 28.67 9.55 -1.28
N VAL A 376 27.86 8.60 -0.84
CA VAL A 376 28.18 7.17 -0.96
C VAL A 376 28.42 6.77 -2.41
N CYS A 377 27.60 7.27 -3.34
CA CYS A 377 27.78 7.02 -4.76
C CYS A 377 29.11 7.58 -5.28
N SER A 378 29.46 8.81 -4.91
CA SER A 378 30.72 9.44 -5.30
C SER A 378 31.93 8.69 -4.76
N ILE A 379 31.87 8.21 -3.50
CA ILE A 379 32.94 7.39 -2.90
C ILE A 379 33.13 6.08 -3.66
N LEU A 380 32.04 5.39 -4.01
CA LEU A 380 32.11 4.16 -4.79
C LEU A 380 32.72 4.40 -6.18
N ILE A 381 32.37 5.51 -6.84
CA ILE A 381 32.97 5.90 -8.12
C ILE A 381 34.48 6.11 -7.95
N GLN A 382 34.91 6.86 -6.92
CA GLN A 382 36.32 7.10 -6.64
C GLN A 382 37.09 5.81 -6.37
N GLN A 383 36.54 4.90 -5.56
CA GLN A 383 37.17 3.60 -5.30
C GLN A 383 37.34 2.77 -6.58
N ILE A 384 36.41 2.87 -7.54
CA ILE A 384 36.57 2.21 -8.85
C ILE A 384 37.61 2.93 -9.69
N GLN A 385 37.68 4.27 -9.67
CA GLN A 385 38.73 5.03 -10.34
C GLN A 385 40.12 4.61 -9.84
N ASP A 386 40.29 4.42 -8.54
CA ASP A 386 41.57 4.10 -7.92
C ASP A 386 41.98 2.62 -8.14
N ASN A 387 41.02 1.69 -8.04
CA ASN A 387 41.32 0.25 -8.08
C ASN A 387 41.13 -0.41 -9.46
N GLU A 388 40.16 0.05 -10.26
CA GLU A 388 39.81 -0.51 -11.57
C GLU A 388 39.62 0.62 -12.63
N PRO A 389 40.61 1.48 -12.92
CA PRO A 389 40.45 2.67 -13.77
C PRO A 389 39.93 2.37 -15.18
N ASN A 390 40.25 1.18 -15.71
CA ASN A 390 39.78 0.71 -17.02
C ASN A 390 38.27 0.44 -17.08
N LEU A 391 37.60 0.32 -15.92
CA LEU A 391 36.16 0.10 -15.82
C LEU A 391 35.37 1.41 -15.95
N ILE A 392 35.98 2.56 -15.64
CA ILE A 392 35.31 3.87 -15.65
C ILE A 392 34.80 4.26 -17.04
N PRO A 393 35.59 4.19 -18.13
CA PRO A 393 35.08 4.46 -19.48
C PRO A 393 34.00 3.48 -19.93
N GLN A 394 33.94 2.26 -19.36
CA GLN A 394 32.92 1.27 -19.68
C GLN A 394 31.59 1.55 -18.96
N LEU A 395 31.66 2.00 -17.70
CA LEU A 395 30.48 2.35 -16.90
C LEU A 395 29.92 3.74 -17.28
N PHE A 396 30.82 4.66 -17.62
CA PHE A 396 30.56 6.09 -17.89
C PHE A 396 31.16 6.52 -19.24
N PRO A 397 30.64 6.03 -20.38
CA PRO A 397 31.17 6.38 -21.70
C PRO A 397 31.05 7.87 -22.04
N GLU A 398 30.08 8.58 -21.42
CA GLU A 398 29.86 10.03 -21.58
C GLU A 398 30.54 10.87 -20.50
N GLY A 399 31.33 10.24 -19.60
CA GLY A 399 31.91 10.87 -18.42
C GLY A 399 31.06 10.67 -17.15
N ILE A 400 31.68 10.88 -15.99
CA ILE A 400 31.01 10.85 -14.69
C ILE A 400 30.09 12.08 -14.61
N PRO A 401 28.80 11.94 -14.25
CA PRO A 401 27.91 13.08 -14.14
C PRO A 401 28.42 14.07 -13.08
N GLU A 402 28.31 15.37 -13.37
CA GLU A 402 28.80 16.45 -12.50
C GLU A 402 28.28 16.36 -11.06
N ASP A 403 27.03 15.90 -10.87
CA ASP A 403 26.41 15.70 -9.56
C ASP A 403 27.17 14.73 -8.63
N TYR A 404 28.07 13.90 -9.17
CA TYR A 404 28.90 12.93 -8.43
C TYR A 404 30.40 13.20 -8.52
N ALA A 405 30.82 14.28 -9.19
CA ALA A 405 32.22 14.65 -9.21
C ALA A 405 32.63 15.12 -7.81
N ILE A 406 33.65 14.48 -7.22
CA ILE A 406 34.20 14.93 -5.94
C ILE A 406 35.07 16.15 -6.23
N GLU A 407 34.70 17.33 -5.70
CA GLU A 407 35.64 18.45 -5.65
C GLU A 407 36.79 18.08 -4.69
N GLU A 408 38.04 18.31 -5.09
CA GLU A 408 39.27 17.93 -4.35
C GLU A 408 39.30 18.45 -2.89
N GLU A 409 38.53 19.49 -2.57
CA GLU A 409 38.37 20.02 -1.21
C GLU A 409 37.36 19.22 -0.36
N LEU A 410 36.30 18.66 -0.97
CA LEU A 410 35.34 17.77 -0.28
C LEU A 410 36.01 16.47 0.16
N ALA A 411 37.03 16.02 -0.58
CA ALA A 411 37.81 14.84 -0.25
C ALA A 411 38.66 14.98 1.03
N LYS A 412 38.81 16.20 1.56
CA LYS A 412 39.57 16.47 2.79
C LYS A 412 38.67 16.64 4.02
N GLU A 413 37.36 16.83 3.83
CA GLU A 413 36.32 16.87 4.88
C GLU A 413 35.60 15.51 5.05
N PHE A 414 36.27 14.39 4.76
CA PHE A 414 35.77 13.04 5.07
C PHE A 414 35.78 12.73 6.60
N ASP A 415 35.29 13.66 7.40
CA ASP A 415 35.07 13.55 8.84
C ASP A 415 33.73 14.18 9.25
N THR A 416 32.67 14.00 8.45
CA THR A 416 31.34 14.00 9.07
C THR A 416 31.17 12.62 9.68
N LEU A 417 31.19 12.56 11.02
CA LEU A 417 30.92 11.36 11.85
C LEU A 417 29.83 10.46 11.23
N THR A 418 28.81 11.09 10.64
CA THR A 418 27.69 10.48 9.91
C THR A 418 28.12 9.62 8.72
N THR A 419 28.94 10.13 7.79
CA THR A 419 29.35 9.40 6.59
C THR A 419 30.28 8.24 6.94
N ARG A 420 31.13 8.40 7.96
CA ARG A 420 31.98 7.32 8.49
C ARG A 420 31.17 6.23 9.21
N GLU A 421 30.26 6.59 10.11
CA GLU A 421 29.36 5.64 10.79
C GLU A 421 28.47 4.89 9.78
N ILE A 422 28.05 5.55 8.70
CA ILE A 422 27.38 4.94 7.56
C ILE A 422 28.33 3.93 6.91
N LEU A 423 29.50 4.33 6.42
CA LEU A 423 30.43 3.42 5.75
C LEU A 423 30.87 2.21 6.62
N GLU A 424 31.12 2.42 7.92
CA GLU A 424 31.45 1.36 8.90
C GLU A 424 30.27 0.39 9.10
N LYS A 425 29.04 0.90 9.35
CA LYS A 425 27.84 0.03 9.44
C LYS A 425 27.47 -0.64 8.11
N PHE A 426 28.02 -0.16 7.00
CA PHE A 426 27.80 -0.69 5.66
C PHE A 426 28.90 -1.69 5.24
N GLY A 427 29.94 -1.91 6.06
CA GLY A 427 31.03 -2.85 5.78
C GLY A 427 31.97 -2.39 4.66
N PHE A 428 32.03 -1.09 4.37
CA PHE A 428 32.94 -0.49 3.39
C PHE A 428 34.22 0.09 4.03
N LEU A 429 34.27 0.14 5.36
CA LEU A 429 35.45 0.41 6.17
C LEU A 429 35.63 -0.77 7.14
N GLU A 430 36.87 -1.25 7.30
CA GLU A 430 37.23 -2.26 8.32
C GLU A 430 37.20 -1.68 9.74
#